data_AF-A0A0D7DXQ7-F1
#
_entry.id   AF-A0A0D7DXQ7-F1
#
_cell.length_a   1.000
_cell.length_b   1.000
_cell.length_c   1.000
_cell.angle_alpha   90.00
_cell.angle_beta   90.00
_cell.angle_gamma   90.00
#
_symmetry.space_group_name_H-M   'P 1'
#
loop_
_entity.id
_entity.type
_entity.pdbx_description
1 polymer ?
#
loop_
_entity_poly.entity_id
_entity_poly.type
_entity_poly.pdbx_seq_one_letter_code
_entity_poly.pdbx_strand_id
1 'polypeptide(L)' 'VFKQYGARFLVRAGEYEAMEGSSRSRNVVIEFKDYETALACYHSPEYQRLVAIRKPHAENDLVIVEGYDGAQP' A
#
# COMPACT_ATOMS: atom_id res chain seq x y z
N VAL A 1 -5.30 -7.29 -10.35
CA VAL A 1 -3.99 -7.40 -9.68
C VAL A 1 -4.16 -7.77 -8.22
N PHE A 2 -4.52 -6.85 -7.32
CA PHE A 2 -4.60 -7.09 -5.87
C PHE A 2 -5.28 -8.40 -5.43
N LYS A 3 -6.46 -8.73 -5.99
CA LYS A 3 -7.17 -9.98 -5.69
C LYS A 3 -6.35 -11.25 -5.98
N GLN A 4 -5.49 -11.23 -6.99
CA GLN A 4 -4.64 -12.38 -7.36
C GLN A 4 -3.55 -12.65 -6.32
N TYR A 5 -3.16 -11.63 -5.56
CA TYR A 5 -2.14 -11.70 -4.51
C TYR A 5 -2.76 -11.79 -3.10
N GLY A 6 -4.06 -12.06 -3.00
CA GLY A 6 -4.76 -12.18 -1.71
C GLY A 6 -4.81 -10.89 -0.89
N ALA A 7 -4.68 -9.73 -1.54
CA ALA A 7 -4.62 -8.45 -0.86
C ALA A 7 -5.95 -8.09 -0.16
N ARG A 8 -5.88 -7.58 1.07
CA ARG A 8 -7.01 -7.08 1.84
C ARG A 8 -6.85 -5.58 2.09
N PHE A 9 -7.81 -4.79 1.61
CA PHE A 9 -7.82 -3.35 1.88
C PHE A 9 -8.35 -3.10 3.29
N LEU A 10 -7.51 -2.54 4.16
CA LEU A 10 -7.91 -2.14 5.51
C LEU A 10 -8.41 -0.70 5.52
N VAL A 11 -7.75 0.17 4.76
CA VAL A 11 -8.09 1.58 4.59
C VAL A 11 -8.08 1.92 3.11
N ARG A 12 -9.04 2.71 2.64
CA ARG A 12 -9.08 3.17 1.25
C ARG A 12 -9.70 4.57 1.13
N ALA A 13 -8.87 5.59 1.35
CA ALA A 13 -9.26 7.00 1.28
C ALA A 13 -10.41 7.36 2.25
N GLY A 14 -10.35 6.84 3.48
CA GLY A 14 -11.25 7.25 4.55
C GLY A 14 -10.89 8.64 5.08
N GLU A 15 -11.74 9.17 5.96
CA GLU A 15 -11.46 10.38 6.73
C GLU A 15 -10.15 10.21 7.52
N TYR A 16 -9.34 11.26 7.55
CA TYR A 16 -8.06 11.25 8.25
C TYR A 16 -7.72 12.63 8.79
N GLU A 17 -6.90 12.64 9.82
CA GLU A 17 -6.27 13.83 10.39
C GLU A 17 -4.78 13.53 10.60
N ALA A 18 -3.92 14.46 10.21
CA ALA A 18 -2.49 14.35 10.46
C ALA A 18 -2.18 14.88 11.87
N MET A 19 -2.09 13.96 12.83
CA MET A 19 -1.83 14.30 14.24
C MET A 19 -0.49 15.01 14.43
N GLU A 20 0.52 14.63 13.65
CA GLU A 20 1.84 15.26 13.61
C GLU A 20 2.37 15.31 12.17
N GLY A 21 3.17 16.33 11.85
CA GLY A 21 3.83 16.47 10.56
C GLY A 21 2.89 16.77 9.39
N SER A 22 3.14 16.14 8.25
CA SER A 22 2.34 16.30 7.02
C SER A 22 1.98 14.95 6.43
N SER A 23 0.84 14.87 5.74
CA SER A 23 0.35 13.66 5.09
C SER A 23 -0.21 13.98 3.69
N ARG A 24 -0.20 12.99 2.80
CA ARG A 24 -0.83 13.09 1.48
C ARG A 24 -2.34 13.08 1.62
N SER A 25 -3.04 13.62 0.62
CA SER A 25 -4.51 13.76 0.62
C SER A 25 -5.27 12.43 0.57
N ARG A 26 -4.60 11.31 0.27
CA ARG A 26 -5.21 9.99 0.10
C ARG A 26 -4.36 8.90 0.73
N ASN A 27 -4.90 8.24 1.75
CA ASN A 27 -4.24 7.16 2.47
C ASN A 27 -4.87 5.80 2.14
N VAL A 28 -4.02 4.78 1.92
CA VAL A 28 -4.45 3.40 1.64
C VAL A 28 -3.57 2.45 2.43
N VAL A 29 -4.18 1.52 3.14
CA VAL A 29 -3.48 0.44 3.86
C VAL A 29 -3.98 -0.88 3.29
N ILE A 30 -3.04 -1.70 2.83
CA ILE A 30 -3.30 -2.99 2.22
C ILE A 30 -2.50 -4.04 2.97
N GLU A 31 -3.20 -5.02 3.52
CA GLU A 31 -2.59 -6.18 4.15
C GLU A 31 -2.42 -7.29 3.12
N PHE A 32 -1.30 -7.98 3.22
CA PHE A 32 -0.99 -9.22 2.50
C PHE A 32 -0.63 -10.29 3.51
N LYS A 33 -0.64 -11.56 3.08
CA LYS A 33 -0.30 -12.69 3.95
C LYS A 33 1.15 -12.65 4.47
N ASP A 34 2.07 -12.08 3.70
CA ASP A 34 3.49 -11.95 4.01
C ASP A 34 4.12 -10.82 3.17
N TYR A 35 5.34 -10.44 3.54
CA TYR A 35 6.09 -9.34 2.91
C TYR A 35 6.43 -9.65 1.44
N GLU A 36 6.82 -10.89 1.15
CA GLU A 36 7.17 -11.35 -0.19
C GLU A 36 5.98 -11.28 -1.16
N THR A 37 4.77 -11.59 -0.71
CA THR A 37 3.55 -11.50 -1.53
C THR A 37 3.23 -10.06 -1.88
N ALA A 38 3.44 -9.12 -0.95
CA ALA A 38 3.27 -7.69 -1.22
C ALA A 38 4.30 -7.20 -2.26
N LEU A 39 5.57 -7.61 -2.12
CA LEU A 39 6.62 -7.30 -3.10
C LEU A 39 6.33 -7.90 -4.48
N ALA A 40 5.89 -9.16 -4.53
CA ALA A 40 5.52 -9.83 -5.77
C ALA A 40 4.34 -9.12 -6.45
N CYS A 41 3.35 -8.65 -5.68
CA CYS A 41 2.26 -7.84 -6.20
C CYS A 41 2.79 -6.53 -6.82
N TYR A 42 3.66 -5.81 -6.12
CA TYR A 42 4.21 -4.55 -6.60
C TYR A 42 5.05 -4.73 -7.86
N HIS A 43 5.95 -5.73 -7.89
CA HIS A 43 6.82 -6.01 -9.04
C HIS A 43 6.12 -6.69 -10.21
N SER A 44 4.86 -7.11 -10.05
CA SER A 44 4.11 -7.76 -11.13
C SER A 44 4.00 -6.85 -12.37
N PRO A 45 4.10 -7.42 -13.59
CA PRO A 45 3.92 -6.64 -14.83
C PRO A 45 2.57 -5.90 -14.84
N GLU A 46 1.53 -6.51 -14.31
CA GLU A 46 0.19 -5.93 -14.21
C GLU A 46 0.19 -4.69 -13.31
N TYR A 47 0.83 -4.75 -12.14
CA TYR A 47 0.89 -3.60 -11.24
C TYR A 47 1.78 -2.49 -11.79
N GLN A 48 2.93 -2.83 -12.37
CA GLN A 48 3.85 -1.84 -12.94
C GLN A 48 3.20 -1.06 -14.10
N ARG A 49 2.33 -1.70 -14.90
CA ARG A 49 1.49 -0.99 -15.88
C ARG A 49 0.58 0.04 -15.22
N LEU A 50 -0.03 -0.28 -14.08
CA LEU A 50 -0.86 0.67 -13.32
C LEU A 50 -0.03 1.81 -12.71
N VAL A 51 1.19 1.53 -12.24
CA VAL A 51 2.11 2.56 -11.75
C VAL A 51 2.45 3.55 -12.85
N ALA A 52 2.76 3.08 -14.06
CA ALA A 52 3.06 3.95 -15.21
C ALA A 52 1.88 4.88 -15.56
N ILE A 53 0.64 4.38 -15.50
CA ILE A 53 -0.57 5.19 -15.70
C ILE A 53 -0.73 6.22 -14.57
N ARG A 54 -0.47 5.83 -13.32
CA ARG A 54 -0.67 6.70 -12.16
C ARG A 54 0.37 7.82 -12.05
N LYS A 55 1.64 7.54 -12.35
CA LYS A 55 2.80 8.42 -12.11
C LYS A 55 2.64 9.86 -12.63
N PRO A 56 2.09 10.14 -13.83
CA PRO A 56 1.91 11.51 -14.30
C PRO A 56 0.74 12.26 -13.63
N HIS A 57 -0.13 11.56 -12.90
CA HIS A 57 -1.37 12.12 -12.34
C HIS A 57 -1.37 12.22 -10.82
N ALA A 58 -0.39 11.62 -10.15
CA ALA A 58 -0.31 11.63 -8.69
C ALA A 58 1.12 11.46 -8.20
N GLU A 59 1.48 12.25 -7.19
CA GLU A 59 2.61 11.95 -6.32
C GLU A 59 2.16 10.96 -5.23
N ASN A 60 2.98 9.95 -4.98
CA ASN A 60 2.63 8.93 -4.01
C ASN A 60 3.88 8.31 -3.40
N ASP A 61 3.91 8.31 -2.07
CA ASP A 61 4.84 7.54 -1.29
C ASP A 61 4.25 6.14 -1.08
N LEU A 62 4.89 5.10 -1.65
CA LEU A 62 4.49 3.70 -1.45
C LEU A 62 5.62 2.99 -0.73
N VAL A 63 5.30 2.42 0.41
CA VAL A 63 6.21 1.58 1.17
C VAL A 63 5.57 0.21 1.40
N ILE A 64 6.40 -0.82 1.39
CA ILE A 64 6.04 -2.16 1.85
C ILE A 64 6.86 -2.36 3.11
N VAL A 65 6.18 -2.75 4.19
CA VAL A 65 6.79 -2.88 5.51
C VAL A 65 6.47 -4.29 6.01
N GLU A 66 7.48 -4.98 6.51
CA GLU A 66 7.30 -6.29 7.13
C GLU A 66 6.49 -6.14 8.43
N GLY A 67 5.59 -7.10 8.66
CA GLY A 67 4.76 -7.12 9.87
C GLY A 67 5.60 -7.32 11.13
N TYR A 68 5.06 -6.93 12.28
CA TYR A 68 5.68 -7.15 13.58
C TYR A 68 4.88 -8.17 14.38
N ASP A 69 5.45 -9.36 14.57
CA ASP A 69 4.84 -10.46 15.33
C ASP A 69 5.33 -10.53 16.79
N GLY A 70 6.12 -9.56 17.22
CA GLY A 70 6.62 -9.49 18.60
C GLY A 70 5.56 -9.02 19.60
N ALA A 71 5.95 -9.03 20.88
CA ALA A 71 5.09 -8.54 21.96
C ALA A 71 4.71 -7.07 21.75
N GLN A 72 3.41 -6.78 21.79
CA GLN A 72 2.92 -5.41 21.75
C GLN A 72 3.19 -4.72 23.11
N PRO A 73 3.56 -3.43 23.11
CA PRO A 73 3.67 -2.64 24.33
C PRO A 73 2.32 -2.41 25.03
#